data_AF-A0A5A5TL81-F1
#
_entry.id   AF-A0A5A5TL81-F1
#
_cell.length_a   1.000
_cell.length_b   1.000
_cell.length_c   1.000
_cell.angle_alpha   90.00
_cell.angle_beta   90.00
_cell.angle_gamma   90.00
#
_symmetry.space_group_name_H-M   'P 1'
#
loop_
_entity.id
_entity.type
_entity.pdbx_description
1 polymer ?
#
loop_
_entity_poly.entity_id
_entity_poly.type
_entity_poly.pdbx_seq_one_letter_code
_entity_poly.pdbx_strand_id
1 'polypeptide(L)'
;MLDGNIEREFDLALIYKAQLIVAECKAEYNPFKAEKQYLHKLAAKANVLGGSYVGKVFITNQPGTGDSIKSFREQAEQYQILIVTKEQLPDIARIMEQEAKNPKYRRI
;
A
#
# COMPACT_ATOMS: atom_id res chain seq x y z
N MET A 1 30.97 -5.88 -3.82
CA MET A 1 30.23 -7.12 -4.06
C MET A 1 28.81 -6.72 -4.40
N LEU A 2 28.30 -7.09 -5.57
CA LEU A 2 26.88 -6.95 -5.90
C LEU A 2 26.22 -8.21 -5.36
N ASP A 3 25.71 -8.13 -4.14
CA ASP A 3 25.07 -9.25 -3.47
C ASP A 3 23.83 -9.72 -4.25
N GLY A 4 23.69 -11.05 -4.31
CA GLY A 4 22.80 -11.78 -5.22
C GLY A 4 21.32 -11.43 -5.12
N ASN A 5 20.61 -11.75 -6.21
CA ASN A 5 19.16 -11.65 -6.44
C ASN A 5 18.33 -11.24 -5.20
N ILE A 6 18.11 -9.93 -5.05
CA ILE A 6 17.14 -9.41 -4.08
C ILE A 6 15.75 -9.66 -4.67
N GLU A 7 15.10 -10.72 -4.22
CA GLU A 7 13.72 -11.01 -4.57
C GLU A 7 12.77 -10.14 -3.73
N ARG A 8 11.80 -9.51 -4.38
CA ARG A 8 10.76 -8.71 -3.72
C ARG A 8 9.41 -9.09 -4.30
N GLU A 9 8.50 -9.50 -3.43
CA GLU A 9 7.17 -9.94 -3.80
C GLU A 9 6.14 -8.79 -3.68
N PHE A 10 5.16 -8.76 -4.57
CA PHE A 10 3.95 -7.96 -4.39
C PHE A 10 2.75 -8.90 -4.41
N ASP A 11 1.86 -8.75 -3.42
CA ASP A 11 0.65 -9.57 -3.32
C ASP A 11 -0.33 -9.25 -4.47
N LEU A 12 -0.25 -8.03 -5.01
CA LEU A 12 -1.01 -7.57 -6.17
C LEU A 12 -0.24 -6.51 -6.96
N ALA A 13 -0.28 -6.62 -8.29
CA ALA A 13 0.17 -5.59 -9.22
C ALA A 13 -0.88 -5.40 -10.32
N LEU A 14 -1.26 -4.15 -10.59
CA LEU A 14 -2.23 -3.76 -11.60
C LEU A 14 -1.65 -2.64 -12.48
N ILE A 15 -1.98 -2.64 -13.77
CA ILE A 15 -1.63 -1.56 -14.69
C ILE A 15 -2.90 -1.00 -15.30
N TYR A 16 -3.07 0.32 -15.23
CA TYR A 16 -4.16 1.04 -15.89
C TYR A 16 -3.62 2.27 -16.61
N LYS A 17 -3.84 2.36 -17.93
CA LYS A 17 -3.33 3.46 -18.78
C LYS A 17 -1.84 3.79 -18.51
N ALA A 18 -1.01 2.74 -18.48
CA ALA A 18 0.43 2.81 -18.19
C ALA A 18 0.82 3.29 -16.78
N GLN A 19 -0.13 3.41 -15.84
CA GLN A 19 0.16 3.64 -14.43
C GLN A 19 0.15 2.33 -13.66
N LEU A 20 1.22 2.08 -12.91
CA LEU A 20 1.36 0.91 -12.05
C LEU A 20 0.73 1.19 -10.68
N ILE A 21 -0.03 0.22 -10.18
CA ILE A 21 -0.52 0.17 -8.80
C ILE A 21 -0.04 -1.15 -8.20
N VAL A 22 0.61 -1.06 -7.05
CA VAL A 22 1.07 -2.22 -6.28
C VAL A 22 0.40 -2.26 -4.93
N ALA A 23 0.16 -3.46 -4.41
CA ALA A 23 -0.40 -3.63 -3.08
C ALA A 23 0.31 -4.70 -2.25
N GLU A 24 0.20 -4.53 -0.94
CA GLU A 24 0.45 -5.58 0.04
C GLU A 24 -0.80 -5.85 0.87
N CYS A 25 -1.07 -7.13 1.11
CA CYS A 25 -2.16 -7.67 1.87
C CYS A 25 -1.63 -8.20 3.21
N LYS A 26 -2.23 -7.83 4.34
CA LYS A 26 -1.91 -8.34 5.67
C LYS A 26 -3.16 -8.80 6.40
N ALA A 27 -3.24 -10.11 6.67
CA ALA A 27 -4.37 -10.74 7.35
C ALA A 27 -4.13 -10.99 8.86
N GLU A 28 -2.96 -10.59 9.37
CA GLU A 28 -2.58 -10.78 10.78
C GLU A 28 -3.37 -9.87 11.73
N TYR A 29 -3.39 -10.23 13.01
CA TYR A 29 -4.23 -9.55 14.02
C TYR A 29 -3.82 -8.09 14.29
N ASN A 30 -2.54 -7.73 14.19
CA ASN A 30 -2.02 -6.41 14.57
C ASN A 30 -1.08 -5.80 13.50
N PRO A 31 -1.60 -5.49 12.30
CA PRO A 31 -0.80 -5.05 11.16
C PRO A 31 -0.30 -3.61 11.30
N PHE A 32 -0.92 -2.81 12.18
CA PHE A 32 -0.61 -1.38 12.34
C PHE A 32 0.57 -1.10 13.26
N LYS A 33 1.17 -2.14 13.84
CA LYS A 33 2.27 -1.97 14.78
C LYS A 33 3.54 -1.50 14.07
N ALA A 34 4.18 -0.47 14.63
CA ALA A 34 5.32 0.21 14.00
C ALA A 34 6.51 -0.74 13.72
N GLU A 35 6.75 -1.73 14.58
CA GLU A 35 7.84 -2.71 14.40
C GLU A 35 7.71 -3.55 13.13
N LYS A 36 6.53 -3.63 12.53
CA LYS A 36 6.29 -4.42 11.31
C LYS A 36 6.87 -3.77 10.06
N GLN A 37 7.00 -2.45 10.05
CA GLN A 37 7.57 -1.66 8.96
C GLN A 37 6.92 -1.91 7.58
N TYR A 38 5.66 -2.36 7.52
CA TYR A 38 5.03 -2.71 6.25
C TYR A 38 4.96 -1.55 5.27
N LEU A 39 4.59 -0.36 5.75
CA LEU A 39 4.52 0.85 4.91
C LEU A 39 5.89 1.25 4.36
N HIS A 40 6.93 1.18 5.19
CA HIS A 40 8.30 1.48 4.77
C HIS A 40 8.79 0.49 3.70
N LYS A 41 8.54 -0.82 3.90
CA LYS A 41 8.91 -1.87 2.93
C LYS A 41 8.16 -1.70 1.61
N LEU A 42 6.85 -1.43 1.66
CA LEU A 42 6.05 -1.17 0.46
C LEU A 42 6.53 0.07 -0.29
N ALA A 43 6.83 1.16 0.43
CA ALA A 43 7.38 2.37 -0.17
C ALA A 43 8.75 2.12 -0.82
N ALA A 44 9.66 1.42 -0.13
CA ALA A 44 10.98 1.07 -0.66
C ALA A 44 10.90 0.16 -1.91
N LYS A 45 9.93 -0.76 -1.94
CA LYS A 45 9.64 -1.58 -3.11
C LYS A 45 9.17 -0.74 -4.30
N ALA A 46 8.16 0.11 -4.08
CA ALA A 46 7.63 0.99 -5.11
C ALA A 46 8.64 2.03 -5.61
N ASN A 47 9.54 2.51 -4.75
CA ASN A 47 10.60 3.46 -5.12
C ASN A 47 11.53 2.93 -6.19
N VAL A 48 11.80 1.62 -6.21
CA VAL A 48 12.63 1.00 -7.26
C VAL A 48 11.88 0.90 -8.60
N LEU A 49 10.54 0.83 -8.57
CA LEU A 49 9.72 0.70 -9.78
C LEU A 49 9.32 2.04 -10.41
N GLY A 50 9.33 3.12 -9.64
CA GLY A 50 8.89 4.43 -10.13
C GLY A 50 8.47 5.43 -9.06
N GLY A 51 8.56 5.09 -7.77
CA GLY A 51 8.37 6.06 -6.68
C GLY A 51 6.99 6.71 -6.65
N SER A 52 6.92 8.03 -6.87
CA SER A 52 5.67 8.81 -6.90
C SER A 52 4.75 8.44 -8.06
N TYR A 53 5.29 7.91 -9.16
CA TYR A 53 4.50 7.47 -10.31
C TYR A 53 3.71 6.17 -10.04
N VAL A 54 4.05 5.45 -8.97
CA VAL A 54 3.44 4.16 -8.61
C VAL A 54 2.41 4.36 -7.50
N GLY A 55 1.17 3.93 -7.76
CA GLY A 55 0.13 3.81 -6.74
C GLY A 55 0.48 2.73 -5.73
N LYS A 56 0.33 3.00 -4.44
CA LYS A 56 0.67 2.08 -3.36
C LYS A 56 -0.56 1.83 -2.50
N VAL A 57 -0.91 0.58 -2.28
CA VAL A 57 -2.09 0.20 -1.48
C VAL A 57 -1.70 -0.80 -0.39
N PHE A 58 -2.10 -0.52 0.85
CA PHE A 58 -2.01 -1.44 1.97
C PHE A 58 -3.41 -1.98 2.28
N ILE A 59 -3.60 -3.30 2.19
CA ILE A 59 -4.90 -3.96 2.34
C ILE A 59 -4.86 -4.84 3.58
N THR A 60 -5.87 -4.76 4.43
CA THR A 60 -5.97 -5.61 5.62
C THR A 60 -7.41 -5.98 5.98
N ASN A 61 -7.56 -7.16 6.59
CA ASN A 61 -8.83 -7.61 7.19
C ASN A 61 -9.04 -7.10 8.62
N GLN A 62 -8.12 -6.29 9.14
CA GLN A 62 -8.26 -5.69 10.46
C GLN A 62 -9.08 -4.40 10.42
N PRO A 63 -9.85 -4.11 11.47
CA PRO A 63 -10.70 -2.94 11.53
C PRO A 63 -9.88 -1.65 11.59
N GLY A 64 -10.42 -0.59 11.00
CA GLY A 64 -9.78 0.72 10.88
C GLY A 64 -9.75 1.58 12.15
N THR A 65 -9.76 0.96 13.34
CA THR A 65 -10.06 1.62 14.63
C THR A 65 -8.98 1.37 15.69
N GLY A 66 -8.76 2.33 16.60
CA GLY A 66 -7.83 2.21 17.74
C GLY A 66 -6.61 3.14 17.65
N ASP A 67 -5.80 3.20 18.70
CA ASP A 67 -4.70 4.17 18.78
C ASP A 67 -3.56 3.87 17.79
N SER A 68 -3.28 2.59 17.55
CA SER A 68 -2.18 2.16 16.67
C SER A 68 -2.42 2.50 15.19
N ILE A 69 -3.67 2.66 14.76
CA ILE A 69 -3.95 3.03 13.38
C ILE A 69 -3.70 4.51 13.10
N LYS A 70 -3.72 5.37 14.13
CA LYS A 70 -3.53 6.81 13.94
C LYS A 70 -2.12 7.10 13.40
N SER A 71 -1.10 6.65 14.11
CA SER A 71 0.30 6.80 13.67
C SER A 71 0.57 6.05 12.37
N PHE A 72 -0.07 4.90 12.17
CA PHE A 72 0.03 4.15 10.91
C PHE A 72 -0.55 4.93 9.71
N ARG A 73 -1.69 5.62 9.88
CA ARG A 73 -2.28 6.50 8.86
C ARG A 73 -1.39 7.71 8.56
N GLU A 74 -0.84 8.34 9.59
CA GLU A 74 0.11 9.45 9.43
C GLU A 74 1.33 9.01 8.61
N GLN A 75 1.89 7.85 8.93
CA GLN A 75 3.00 7.26 8.16
C GLN A 75 2.57 6.90 6.72
N ALA A 76 1.37 6.34 6.53
CA ALA A 76 0.88 6.00 5.21
C ALA A 76 0.68 7.25 4.34
N GLU A 77 0.22 8.36 4.91
CA GLU A 77 0.13 9.64 4.21
C GLU A 77 1.50 10.17 3.78
N GLN A 78 2.51 10.10 4.66
CA GLN A 78 3.89 10.47 4.31
C GLN A 78 4.43 9.64 3.15
N TYR A 79 4.08 8.35 3.10
CA TYR A 79 4.47 7.45 2.01
C TYR A 79 3.50 7.42 0.83
N GLN A 80 2.44 8.23 0.84
CA GLN A 80 1.40 8.24 -0.20
C GLN A 80 0.81 6.83 -0.45
N ILE A 81 0.50 6.11 0.63
CA ILE A 81 -0.07 4.76 0.61
C ILE A 81 -1.55 4.84 0.98
N LEU A 82 -2.40 4.30 0.10
CA LEU A 82 -3.81 4.11 0.39
C LEU A 82 -3.99 2.94 1.35
N ILE A 83 -4.65 3.14 2.48
CA ILE A 83 -5.02 2.05 3.40
C ILE A 83 -6.45 1.61 3.09
N VAL A 84 -6.65 0.30 2.94
CA VAL A 84 -7.95 -0.37 2.83
C VAL A 84 -8.11 -1.33 4.01
N THR A 85 -9.06 -1.03 4.90
CA THR A 85 -9.33 -1.83 6.12
C THR A 85 -10.55 -2.73 5.95
N LYS A 86 -10.83 -3.54 6.97
CA LYS A 86 -11.95 -4.50 7.00
C LYS A 86 -13.27 -3.91 6.48
N GLU A 87 -13.61 -2.71 6.93
CA GLU A 87 -14.87 -2.03 6.61
C GLU A 87 -14.99 -1.69 5.13
N GLN A 88 -13.86 -1.56 4.43
CA GLN A 88 -13.76 -1.15 3.03
C GLN A 88 -13.60 -2.34 2.07
N LEU A 89 -13.28 -3.54 2.57
CA LEU A 89 -13.06 -4.73 1.75
C LEU A 89 -14.24 -5.10 0.84
N PRO A 90 -15.51 -5.00 1.27
CA PRO A 90 -16.65 -5.26 0.37
C PRO A 90 -16.67 -4.35 -0.88
N ASP A 91 -16.09 -3.15 -0.77
CA ASP A 91 -16.03 -2.14 -1.82
C ASP A 91 -14.67 -2.10 -2.54
N ILE A 92 -13.77 -3.06 -2.31
CA ILE A 92 -12.38 -2.97 -2.77
C ILE A 92 -12.27 -2.78 -4.29
N ALA A 93 -13.12 -3.46 -5.08
CA ALA A 93 -13.12 -3.31 -6.53
C ALA A 93 -13.36 -1.85 -6.96
N ARG A 94 -14.35 -1.19 -6.33
CA ARG A 94 -14.69 0.23 -6.56
C ARG A 94 -13.57 1.15 -6.10
N ILE A 95 -12.93 0.84 -4.96
CA ILE A 95 -11.80 1.61 -4.43
C ILE A 95 -10.60 1.53 -5.39
N MET A 96 -10.28 0.35 -5.91
CA MET A 96 -9.17 0.17 -6.84
C MET A 96 -9.45 0.84 -8.19
N GLU A 97 -10.69 0.82 -8.67
CA GLU A 97 -11.09 1.55 -9.88
C GLU A 97 -10.95 3.07 -9.69
N GLN A 98 -11.41 3.59 -8.55
CA GLN A 98 -11.22 5.00 -8.19
C GLN A 98 -9.73 5.34 -8.14
N GLU A 99 -8.92 4.51 -7.48
CA GLU A 99 -7.48 4.72 -7.37
C GLU A 99 -6.78 4.63 -8.73
N ALA A 100 -7.30 3.86 -9.69
CA ALA A 100 -6.79 3.83 -11.06
C ALA A 100 -7.17 5.07 -11.88
N LYS A 101 -8.40 5.58 -11.73
CA LYS A 101 -8.95 6.68 -12.55
C LYS A 101 -8.68 8.07 -11.99
N ASN A 102 -8.76 8.21 -10.67
CA ASN A 102 -8.61 9.46 -9.93
C ASN A 102 -7.99 9.16 -8.55
N PRO A 103 -6.66 8.99 -8.50
CA PRO A 103 -5.95 8.50 -7.33
C PRO A 103 -6.02 9.47 -6.15
N LYS A 104 -6.07 8.95 -4.92
CA LYS A 104 -6.03 9.77 -3.70
C LYS A 104 -4.75 10.61 -3.64
N TYR A 105 -3.63 10.02 -4.03
CA TYR A 105 -2.33 10.68 -4.08
C TYR A 105 -1.90 10.86 -5.53
N ARG A 106 -1.56 12.09 -5.90
CA ARG A 106 -1.20 12.42 -7.29
C ARG A 106 0.08 11.68 -7.69
N ARG A 107 0.02 11.04 -8.86
CA ARG A 107 1.16 10.36 -9.51
C ARG A 107 1.73 11.31 -10.55
N ILE A 108 2.77 12.05 -10.15
CA ILE A 108 3.48 13.06 -10.95
C ILE A 108 4.97 12.80 -10.90
#